data_AF-A0A8J3QNZ7-F1
#
_entry.id   AF-A0A8J3QNZ7-F1
#
_cell.length_a   1.000
_cell.length_b   1.000
_cell.length_c   1.000
_cell.angle_alpha   90.00
_cell.angle_beta   90.00
_cell.angle_gamma   90.00
#
_symmetry.space_group_name_H-M   'P 1'
#
loop_
_entity.id
_entity.type
_entity.pdbx_description
1 polymer ?
#
loop_
_entity_poly.entity_id
_entity_poly.type
_entity_poly.pdbx_seq_one_letter_code
_entity_poly.pdbx_strand_id
1 'polypeptide(L)'
;MRVRPRLVTLAVACAAVGLTAFVAGCGNHAAGAIWAAPAASGSAVPGSAKVSAPAGPAASGPTGSPISGRLSLASVAGKVIVIDPGHNGGNVTQPKLMASPVPMGTGTKACDTTGTETNSGYQEAAFTWDVSVRLAALLRSAGAKVIMTRNNNTGVGPCVDERAAIGNDNHAAVAISIHGDGAPAKDHGFHVLEPKRVGAPSNAIIAPSHQLALKIRDNYRARTGIPPANYIGTDGINTRGDMGGLNLSVVPKVLVECGNMRNAGDAAMMTSQTYRQRMAEGLAAGLAAFLA
;
A
#
# COMPACT_ATOMS: atom_id res chain seq x y z
N MET A 1 -32.68 -36.13 -31.57
CA MET A 1 -33.89 -35.26 -31.56
C MET A 1 -33.47 -33.83 -31.24
N ARG A 2 -34.02 -32.83 -31.92
CA ARG A 2 -33.81 -31.40 -31.61
C ARG A 2 -34.97 -30.90 -30.76
N VAL A 3 -34.72 -30.22 -29.64
CA VAL A 3 -35.69 -29.32 -29.00
C VAL A 3 -34.97 -28.03 -28.63
N ARG A 4 -35.61 -26.89 -28.91
CA ARG A 4 -35.05 -25.53 -28.82
C ARG A 4 -35.21 -24.92 -27.41
N PRO A 5 -34.40 -23.92 -27.02
CA PRO A 5 -34.61 -23.17 -25.78
C PRO A 5 -35.89 -22.32 -25.85
N ARG A 6 -36.54 -22.11 -24.70
CA ARG A 6 -37.64 -21.14 -24.57
C ARG A 6 -37.07 -19.76 -24.22
N LEU A 7 -37.36 -18.77 -25.06
CA LEU A 7 -37.29 -17.37 -24.64
C LEU A 7 -38.41 -17.09 -23.64
N VAL A 8 -38.14 -16.21 -22.66
CA VAL A 8 -39.16 -15.55 -21.85
C VAL A 8 -39.04 -14.05 -22.11
N THR A 9 -40.13 -13.44 -22.53
CA THR A 9 -40.18 -12.07 -23.04
C THR A 9 -40.29 -11.04 -21.91
N LEU A 10 -39.71 -9.87 -22.15
CA LEU A 10 -39.77 -8.69 -21.29
C LEU A 10 -41.22 -8.20 -21.09
N ALA A 11 -41.57 -7.77 -19.88
CA ALA A 11 -42.78 -7.00 -19.62
C ALA A 11 -42.42 -5.71 -18.87
N VAL A 12 -42.61 -4.57 -19.54
CA VAL A 12 -42.49 -3.23 -18.96
C VAL A 12 -43.87 -2.78 -18.50
N ALA A 13 -43.98 -2.28 -17.27
CA ALA A 13 -45.21 -1.67 -16.76
C ALA A 13 -44.90 -0.26 -16.26
N CYS A 14 -45.30 0.75 -17.03
CA CYS A 14 -45.37 2.13 -16.56
C CYS A 14 -46.65 2.33 -15.73
N ALA A 15 -46.53 2.97 -14.58
CA ALA A 15 -47.64 3.62 -13.90
C ALA A 15 -47.14 4.94 -13.30
N ALA A 16 -47.89 6.02 -13.54
CA ALA A 16 -47.58 7.37 -13.08
C ALA A 16 -48.82 7.96 -12.38
N VAL A 17 -48.66 9.18 -11.86
CA VAL A 17 -49.67 9.99 -11.13
C VAL A 17 -49.84 9.54 -9.65
N GLY A 18 -49.87 10.44 -8.66
CA GLY A 18 -50.02 11.90 -8.74
C GLY A 18 -49.52 12.72 -7.55
N LEU A 19 -49.82 14.01 -7.65
CA LEU A 19 -49.20 15.15 -6.97
C LEU A 19 -49.99 15.61 -5.73
N THR A 20 -49.31 16.16 -4.73
CA THR A 20 -49.82 17.32 -3.95
C THR A 20 -48.64 18.10 -3.36
N ALA A 21 -48.77 19.42 -3.24
CA ALA A 21 -47.66 20.34 -2.96
C ALA A 21 -48.01 21.33 -1.85
N PHE A 22 -47.00 21.99 -1.26
CA PHE A 22 -47.15 23.27 -0.55
C PHE A 22 -45.91 24.19 -0.71
N VAL A 23 -46.11 25.51 -0.58
CA VAL A 23 -45.33 26.66 -1.11
C VAL A 23 -45.39 27.82 -0.07
N ALA A 24 -44.49 28.79 0.09
CA ALA A 24 -43.34 29.34 -0.68
C ALA A 24 -42.03 29.36 0.16
N GLY A 25 -40.95 30.11 -0.11
CA GLY A 25 -40.62 31.11 -1.16
C GLY A 25 -39.11 31.48 -1.08
N CYS A 26 -38.43 31.85 -2.17
CA CYS A 26 -38.36 33.18 -2.82
C CYS A 26 -37.02 33.89 -2.53
N GLY A 27 -36.20 34.14 -3.56
CA GLY A 27 -34.91 34.84 -3.41
C GLY A 27 -33.89 34.58 -4.53
N ASN A 28 -34.25 34.88 -5.78
CA ASN A 28 -33.30 34.87 -6.91
C ASN A 28 -32.37 36.10 -6.85
N HIS A 29 -31.14 36.01 -7.39
CA HIS A 29 -30.79 36.70 -8.64
C HIS A 29 -29.38 36.31 -9.14
N ALA A 30 -29.32 35.96 -10.43
CA ALA A 30 -28.10 35.78 -11.23
C ALA A 30 -27.69 37.13 -11.87
N ALA A 31 -26.64 37.32 -12.68
CA ALA A 31 -25.55 36.48 -13.22
C ALA A 31 -24.41 37.39 -13.72
N GLY A 32 -23.20 36.83 -13.92
CA GLY A 32 -22.35 37.09 -15.09
C GLY A 32 -21.64 38.44 -15.29
N ALA A 33 -20.31 38.38 -15.49
CA ALA A 33 -19.56 39.22 -16.43
C ALA A 33 -18.21 38.56 -16.75
N ILE A 34 -17.73 38.71 -17.98
CA ILE A 34 -16.42 38.18 -18.44
C ILE A 34 -15.65 39.32 -19.12
N TRP A 35 -14.34 39.39 -18.86
CA TRP A 35 -13.30 40.13 -19.61
C TRP A 35 -13.30 41.67 -19.67
N ALA A 36 -12.22 42.27 -19.16
CA ALA A 36 -11.24 43.00 -19.98
C ALA A 36 -9.94 43.25 -19.17
N ALA A 37 -8.79 43.33 -19.85
CA ALA A 37 -7.53 43.87 -19.32
C ALA A 37 -7.18 45.17 -20.08
N PRO A 38 -6.35 46.06 -19.52
CA PRO A 38 -5.02 46.19 -20.12
C PRO A 38 -3.85 46.63 -19.19
N ALA A 39 -2.65 46.29 -19.68
CA ALA A 39 -1.37 47.03 -19.66
C ALA A 39 -0.73 47.61 -18.37
N ALA A 40 0.57 47.29 -18.26
CA ALA A 40 1.55 47.62 -17.24
C ALA A 40 1.88 49.11 -16.99
N SER A 41 2.42 49.35 -15.78
CA SER A 41 3.47 50.34 -15.47
C SER A 41 4.21 49.87 -14.22
N GLY A 42 5.54 50.01 -14.15
CA GLY A 42 6.35 49.45 -13.04
C GLY A 42 7.18 50.49 -12.28
N SER A 43 7.72 50.12 -11.11
CA SER A 43 8.96 50.69 -10.54
C SER A 43 9.45 49.93 -9.29
N ALA A 44 10.77 49.68 -9.29
CA ALA A 44 11.78 49.58 -8.21
C ALA A 44 11.48 48.99 -6.80
N VAL A 45 12.53 48.36 -6.25
CA VAL A 45 12.64 47.73 -4.92
C VAL A 45 13.51 48.61 -3.98
N PRO A 46 13.20 48.66 -2.67
CA PRO A 46 14.12 48.20 -1.62
C PRO A 46 13.39 47.26 -0.63
N GLY A 47 13.98 46.41 0.21
CA GLY A 47 15.37 46.30 0.66
C GLY A 47 15.38 45.75 2.11
N SER A 48 15.50 44.42 2.26
CA SER A 48 15.92 43.67 3.46
C SER A 48 15.36 43.97 4.87
N ALA A 49 14.71 42.97 5.48
CA ALA A 49 14.91 42.61 6.89
C ALA A 49 14.61 41.10 7.11
N LYS A 50 15.55 40.35 7.69
CA LYS A 50 15.33 38.95 8.12
C LYS A 50 15.04 38.93 9.62
N VAL A 51 13.89 38.39 10.03
CA VAL A 51 13.60 38.11 11.44
C VAL A 51 14.02 36.67 11.74
N SER A 52 14.96 36.49 12.68
CA SER A 52 15.40 35.17 13.13
C SER A 52 14.59 34.73 14.35
N ALA A 53 13.98 33.54 14.30
CA ALA A 53 13.36 32.91 15.46
C ALA A 53 14.40 32.11 16.29
N PRO A 54 14.25 31.99 17.61
CA PRO A 54 15.19 31.22 18.43
C PRO A 54 14.96 29.71 18.28
N ALA A 55 16.05 28.94 18.24
CA ALA A 55 16.00 27.48 18.23
C ALA A 55 15.78 26.91 19.64
N GLY A 56 14.75 26.07 19.79
CA GLY A 56 14.61 25.20 20.96
C GLY A 56 15.60 24.03 20.94
N PRO A 57 15.91 23.41 22.08
CA PRO A 57 16.89 22.33 22.15
C PRO A 57 16.41 21.06 21.43
N ALA A 58 17.23 20.56 20.50
CA ALA A 58 16.93 19.33 19.78
C ALA A 58 17.15 18.10 20.68
N ALA A 59 16.16 17.19 20.72
CA ALA A 59 16.28 15.92 21.42
C ALA A 59 17.22 14.96 20.66
N SER A 60 18.28 14.51 21.31
CA SER A 60 19.34 13.67 20.73
C SER A 60 19.05 12.17 20.90
N GLY A 61 18.44 11.56 19.88
CA GLY A 61 18.48 10.12 19.64
C GLY A 61 19.46 9.76 18.52
N PRO A 62 19.96 8.51 18.42
CA PRO A 62 20.93 8.12 17.39
C PRO A 62 20.25 7.97 16.01
N THR A 63 20.06 9.08 15.32
CA THR A 63 19.66 9.13 13.91
C THR A 63 20.87 8.88 13.02
N GLY A 64 21.28 7.61 12.90
CA GLY A 64 22.22 7.20 11.85
C GLY A 64 21.64 7.57 10.48
N SER A 65 22.42 8.26 9.65
CA SER A 65 21.97 8.66 8.31
C SER A 65 21.69 7.41 7.44
N PRO A 66 20.73 7.48 6.49
CA PRO A 66 20.41 6.33 5.64
C PRO A 66 21.63 5.79 4.89
N ILE A 67 21.89 4.49 5.03
CA ILE A 67 23.07 3.84 4.43
C ILE A 67 22.95 3.88 2.91
N SER A 68 23.81 4.67 2.27
CA SER A 68 23.92 4.75 0.81
C SER A 68 25.10 3.88 0.33
N GLY A 69 24.89 3.11 -0.74
CA GLY A 69 25.92 2.20 -1.27
C GLY A 69 25.35 0.97 -1.99
N ARG A 70 26.24 0.14 -2.54
CA ARG A 70 25.89 -1.08 -3.28
C ARG A 70 25.21 -2.10 -2.36
N LEU A 71 24.13 -2.72 -2.83
CA LEU A 71 23.46 -3.82 -2.12
C LEU A 71 24.23 -5.13 -2.30
N SER A 72 24.35 -5.91 -1.22
CA SER A 72 24.76 -7.31 -1.29
C SER A 72 23.50 -8.18 -1.37
N LEU A 73 23.22 -8.73 -2.56
CA LEU A 73 22.02 -9.52 -2.83
C LEU A 73 22.33 -10.97 -3.24
N ALA A 74 23.56 -11.45 -3.12
CA ALA A 74 23.98 -12.75 -3.67
C ALA A 74 23.15 -13.95 -3.16
N SER A 75 22.63 -13.89 -1.93
CA SER A 75 21.79 -14.92 -1.32
C SER A 75 20.41 -15.11 -1.97
N VAL A 76 19.94 -14.15 -2.78
CA VAL A 76 18.65 -14.26 -3.50
C VAL A 76 18.77 -15.06 -4.80
N ALA A 77 19.99 -15.32 -5.28
CA ALA A 77 20.23 -16.01 -6.55
C ALA A 77 19.61 -17.43 -6.53
N GLY A 78 18.86 -17.76 -7.58
CA GLY A 78 18.15 -19.03 -7.72
C GLY A 78 16.94 -19.22 -6.79
N LYS A 79 16.67 -18.30 -5.84
CA LYS A 79 15.51 -18.38 -4.95
C LYS A 79 14.24 -17.95 -5.69
N VAL A 80 13.12 -18.62 -5.38
CA VAL A 80 11.79 -18.15 -5.78
C VAL A 80 11.29 -17.17 -4.73
N ILE A 81 10.99 -15.94 -5.14
CA ILE A 81 10.49 -14.88 -4.25
C ILE A 81 9.15 -14.38 -4.80
N VAL A 82 8.13 -14.36 -3.95
CA VAL A 82 6.82 -13.79 -4.30
C VAL A 82 6.68 -12.40 -3.69
N ILE A 83 6.40 -11.41 -4.54
CA ILE A 83 6.08 -10.05 -4.13
C ILE A 83 4.59 -9.84 -4.35
N ASP A 84 3.91 -9.32 -3.34
CA ASP A 84 2.51 -9.00 -3.36
C ASP A 84 2.33 -7.47 -3.24
N PRO A 85 2.13 -6.76 -4.36
CA PRO A 85 1.79 -5.34 -4.32
C PRO A 85 0.34 -5.21 -3.84
N GLY A 86 0.14 -4.65 -2.64
CA GLY A 86 -1.16 -4.51 -2.00
C GLY A 86 -2.21 -3.86 -2.89
N HIS A 87 -3.48 -4.29 -2.71
CA HIS A 87 -4.67 -3.79 -3.44
C HIS A 87 -4.59 -3.97 -4.97
N ASN A 88 -5.60 -3.50 -5.70
CA ASN A 88 -5.53 -3.36 -7.17
C ASN A 88 -6.07 -2.01 -7.61
N GLY A 89 -5.52 -1.46 -8.71
CA GLY A 89 -5.93 -0.16 -9.25
C GLY A 89 -7.38 -0.09 -9.76
N GLY A 90 -8.04 -1.23 -9.98
CA GLY A 90 -9.44 -1.30 -10.44
C GLY A 90 -10.48 -1.61 -9.36
N ASN A 91 -10.12 -1.75 -8.08
CA ASN A 91 -11.02 -2.27 -7.03
C ASN A 91 -12.32 -1.45 -6.87
N VAL A 92 -12.27 -0.12 -7.09
CA VAL A 92 -13.44 0.78 -7.09
C VAL A 92 -14.50 0.44 -8.14
N THR A 93 -14.13 -0.29 -9.20
CA THR A 93 -15.05 -0.67 -10.29
C THR A 93 -15.87 -1.92 -10.00
N GLN A 94 -15.50 -2.71 -8.99
CA GLN A 94 -16.15 -4.00 -8.66
C GLN A 94 -16.44 -4.14 -7.15
N PRO A 95 -17.13 -3.19 -6.51
CA PRO A 95 -17.31 -3.17 -5.05
C PRO A 95 -17.97 -4.43 -4.48
N LYS A 96 -18.89 -5.07 -5.23
CA LYS A 96 -19.52 -6.34 -4.81
C LYS A 96 -18.54 -7.52 -4.78
N LEU A 97 -17.61 -7.58 -5.73
CA LEU A 97 -16.57 -8.60 -5.77
C LEU A 97 -15.57 -8.38 -4.62
N MET A 98 -15.14 -7.13 -4.41
CA MET A 98 -14.22 -6.77 -3.32
C MET A 98 -14.82 -7.08 -1.94
N ALA A 99 -16.11 -6.81 -1.74
CA ALA A 99 -16.83 -7.15 -0.51
C ALA A 99 -17.21 -8.65 -0.38
N SER A 100 -16.94 -9.49 -1.38
CA SER A 100 -17.29 -10.92 -1.32
C SER A 100 -16.42 -11.62 -0.26
N PRO A 101 -17.00 -12.49 0.59
CA PRO A 101 -16.26 -13.13 1.67
C PRO A 101 -15.36 -14.26 1.14
N VAL A 102 -14.06 -14.18 1.44
CA VAL A 102 -13.05 -15.21 1.17
C VAL A 102 -12.45 -15.73 2.49
N PRO A 103 -11.89 -16.95 2.52
CA PRO A 103 -11.23 -17.48 3.72
C PRO A 103 -10.08 -16.59 4.21
N MET A 104 -9.83 -16.60 5.52
CA MET A 104 -8.66 -15.95 6.13
C MET A 104 -7.93 -16.83 7.15
N GLY A 105 -8.16 -18.14 7.14
CA GLY A 105 -7.61 -19.10 8.09
C GLY A 105 -8.28 -19.10 9.48
N THR A 106 -8.77 -17.94 9.93
CA THR A 106 -9.47 -17.74 11.22
C THR A 106 -10.96 -17.40 11.05
N GLY A 107 -11.50 -17.57 9.84
CA GLY A 107 -12.85 -17.17 9.45
C GLY A 107 -12.87 -16.70 7.99
N THR A 108 -13.69 -15.71 7.68
CA THR A 108 -13.72 -15.04 6.37
C THR A 108 -13.43 -13.53 6.50
N LYS A 109 -12.97 -12.91 5.41
CA LYS A 109 -12.87 -11.46 5.24
C LYS A 109 -13.21 -11.04 3.81
N ALA A 110 -13.33 -9.75 3.54
CA ALA A 110 -13.50 -9.23 2.19
C ALA A 110 -12.35 -9.68 1.26
N CYS A 111 -12.68 -10.03 0.01
CA CYS A 111 -11.76 -10.44 -1.05
C CYS A 111 -10.53 -9.50 -1.16
N ASP A 112 -10.76 -8.20 -1.22
CA ASP A 112 -9.73 -7.15 -1.20
C ASP A 112 -10.38 -5.83 -0.76
N THR A 113 -9.58 -4.78 -0.52
CA THR A 113 -10.06 -3.41 -0.31
C THR A 113 -9.43 -2.46 -1.33
N THR A 114 -9.89 -1.21 -1.40
CA THR A 114 -9.31 -0.20 -2.32
C THR A 114 -7.91 0.26 -1.91
N GLY A 115 -7.50 0.00 -0.67
CA GLY A 115 -6.40 0.69 -0.02
C GLY A 115 -6.76 2.12 0.39
N THR A 116 -5.78 2.78 1.00
CA THR A 116 -5.82 4.21 1.35
C THR A 116 -5.22 5.08 0.22
N GLU A 117 -4.97 6.35 0.49
CA GLU A 117 -4.28 7.28 -0.41
C GLU A 117 -3.61 8.40 0.40
N THR A 118 -2.73 9.17 -0.22
CA THR A 118 -2.27 10.43 0.38
C THR A 118 -3.36 11.50 0.36
N ASN A 119 -3.20 12.55 1.16
CA ASN A 119 -4.09 13.71 1.13
C ASN A 119 -4.06 14.48 -0.21
N SER A 120 -3.14 14.14 -1.12
CA SER A 120 -3.06 14.65 -2.49
C SER A 120 -3.57 13.64 -3.55
N GLY A 121 -4.26 12.57 -3.15
CA GLY A 121 -4.84 11.58 -4.05
C GLY A 121 -3.85 10.56 -4.65
N TYR A 122 -2.65 10.41 -4.09
CA TYR A 122 -1.75 9.33 -4.53
C TYR A 122 -2.17 8.01 -3.87
N GLN A 123 -2.82 7.15 -4.64
CA GLN A 123 -3.42 5.90 -4.18
C GLN A 123 -2.40 4.86 -3.71
N GLU A 124 -2.74 4.14 -2.64
CA GLU A 124 -1.91 3.06 -2.10
C GLU A 124 -1.60 2.01 -3.17
N ALA A 125 -2.59 1.54 -3.93
CA ALA A 125 -2.38 0.56 -5.00
C ALA A 125 -1.32 0.99 -6.03
N ALA A 126 -1.21 2.29 -6.32
CA ALA A 126 -0.20 2.84 -7.22
C ALA A 126 1.19 2.97 -6.55
N PHE A 127 1.23 3.28 -5.25
CA PHE A 127 2.44 3.26 -4.43
C PHE A 127 3.03 1.85 -4.32
N THR A 128 2.23 0.88 -3.90
CA THR A 128 2.65 -0.51 -3.67
C THR A 128 3.14 -1.15 -4.97
N TRP A 129 2.47 -0.85 -6.09
CA TRP A 129 2.89 -1.27 -7.43
C TRP A 129 4.29 -0.76 -7.79
N ASP A 130 4.54 0.55 -7.68
CA ASP A 130 5.83 1.15 -8.05
C ASP A 130 6.99 0.61 -7.18
N VAL A 131 6.81 0.55 -5.85
CA VAL A 131 7.82 -0.05 -4.96
C VAL A 131 8.07 -1.53 -5.29
N SER A 132 7.00 -2.30 -5.55
CA SER A 132 7.13 -3.74 -5.86
C SER A 132 7.79 -4.00 -7.21
N VAL A 133 7.55 -3.18 -8.22
CA VAL A 133 8.24 -3.27 -9.53
C VAL A 133 9.74 -2.97 -9.38
N ARG A 134 10.11 -1.97 -8.57
CA ARG A 134 11.53 -1.69 -8.26
C ARG A 134 12.18 -2.84 -7.50
N LEU A 135 11.51 -3.39 -6.49
CA LEU A 135 11.97 -4.54 -5.72
C LEU A 135 12.18 -5.76 -6.63
N ALA A 136 11.22 -6.02 -7.53
CA ALA A 136 11.32 -7.09 -8.51
C ALA A 136 12.51 -6.92 -9.46
N ALA A 137 12.80 -5.70 -9.92
CA ALA A 137 13.96 -5.41 -10.77
C ALA A 137 15.29 -5.66 -10.04
N LEU A 138 15.41 -5.21 -8.78
CA LEU A 138 16.60 -5.47 -7.95
C LEU A 138 16.83 -6.97 -7.76
N LEU A 139 15.81 -7.70 -7.35
CA LEU A 139 15.93 -9.15 -7.07
C LEU A 139 16.17 -9.98 -8.34
N ARG A 140 15.52 -9.64 -9.46
CA ARG A 140 15.76 -10.29 -10.77
C ARG A 140 17.18 -10.04 -11.27
N SER A 141 17.72 -8.82 -11.13
CA SER A 141 19.10 -8.53 -11.52
C SER A 141 20.15 -9.24 -10.64
N ALA A 142 19.78 -9.61 -9.41
CA ALA A 142 20.55 -10.48 -8.52
C ALA A 142 20.30 -11.99 -8.72
N GLY A 143 19.51 -12.39 -9.73
CA GLY A 143 19.31 -13.80 -10.10
C GLY A 143 18.15 -14.53 -9.40
N ALA A 144 17.25 -13.83 -8.69
CA ALA A 144 16.04 -14.45 -8.14
C ALA A 144 14.95 -14.68 -9.20
N LYS A 145 14.20 -15.77 -9.07
CA LYS A 145 12.93 -15.97 -9.79
C LYS A 145 11.82 -15.22 -9.06
N VAL A 146 11.53 -14.00 -9.49
CA VAL A 146 10.50 -13.14 -8.87
C VAL A 146 9.14 -13.30 -9.54
N ILE A 147 8.14 -13.68 -8.73
CA ILE A 147 6.72 -13.77 -9.09
C ILE A 147 5.99 -12.61 -8.43
N MET A 148 5.07 -11.96 -9.16
CA MET A 148 4.23 -10.87 -8.66
C MET A 148 2.79 -11.40 -8.55
N THR A 149 2.07 -11.10 -7.47
CA THR A 149 0.66 -11.54 -7.32
C THR A 149 -0.29 -10.87 -8.32
N ARG A 150 0.04 -9.66 -8.79
CA ARG A 150 -0.63 -8.97 -9.89
C ARG A 150 0.39 -8.45 -10.91
N ASN A 151 -0.04 -8.28 -12.16
CA ASN A 151 0.83 -7.89 -13.27
C ASN A 151 0.63 -6.45 -13.77
N ASN A 152 -0.31 -5.69 -13.21
CA ASN A 152 -0.60 -4.30 -13.57
C ASN A 152 -1.22 -3.52 -12.38
N ASN A 153 -1.56 -2.25 -12.63
CA ASN A 153 -2.29 -1.38 -11.70
C ASN A 153 -3.50 -0.66 -12.34
N THR A 154 -4.24 -1.33 -13.22
CA THR A 154 -5.40 -0.74 -13.91
C THR A 154 -6.69 -1.56 -13.77
N GLY A 155 -6.59 -2.87 -13.49
CA GLY A 155 -7.73 -3.75 -13.31
C GLY A 155 -7.95 -4.21 -11.87
N VAL A 156 -8.97 -5.05 -11.69
CA VAL A 156 -9.08 -5.93 -10.51
C VAL A 156 -8.09 -7.08 -10.65
N GLY A 157 -7.50 -7.50 -9.54
CA GLY A 157 -6.60 -8.63 -9.42
C GLY A 157 -7.07 -9.58 -8.31
N PRO A 158 -6.21 -10.51 -7.86
CA PRO A 158 -6.61 -11.61 -6.99
C PRO A 158 -7.06 -11.17 -5.59
N CYS A 159 -7.92 -11.98 -4.99
CA CYS A 159 -8.33 -11.86 -3.60
C CYS A 159 -7.18 -12.20 -2.61
N VAL A 160 -7.30 -11.82 -1.35
CA VAL A 160 -6.24 -12.00 -0.33
C VAL A 160 -5.85 -13.44 -0.03
N ASP A 161 -6.75 -14.40 -0.27
CA ASP A 161 -6.52 -15.83 -0.20
C ASP A 161 -5.78 -16.36 -1.44
N GLU A 162 -6.19 -15.95 -2.65
CA GLU A 162 -5.47 -16.23 -3.90
C GLU A 162 -4.04 -15.67 -3.87
N ARG A 163 -3.84 -14.45 -3.33
CA ARG A 163 -2.51 -13.84 -3.09
C ARG A 163 -1.65 -14.65 -2.13
N ALA A 164 -2.24 -15.41 -1.21
CA ALA A 164 -1.50 -16.35 -0.37
C ALA A 164 -1.17 -17.65 -1.14
N ALA A 165 -2.15 -18.19 -1.88
CA ALA A 165 -1.99 -19.38 -2.71
C ALA A 165 -0.84 -19.25 -3.72
N ILE A 166 -0.70 -18.10 -4.41
CA ILE A 166 0.41 -17.84 -5.34
C ILE A 166 1.79 -18.08 -4.70
N GLY A 167 1.96 -17.75 -3.40
CA GLY A 167 3.20 -18.03 -2.67
C GLY A 167 3.41 -19.50 -2.35
N ASN A 168 2.33 -20.17 -1.96
CA ASN A 168 2.29 -21.57 -1.57
C ASN A 168 2.53 -22.50 -2.78
N ASP A 169 1.79 -22.28 -3.87
CA ASP A 169 1.76 -23.11 -5.08
C ASP A 169 3.05 -23.04 -5.90
N ASN A 170 3.80 -21.93 -5.76
CA ASN A 170 5.11 -21.76 -6.38
C ASN A 170 6.27 -22.21 -5.49
N HIS A 171 5.98 -22.78 -4.31
CA HIS A 171 6.95 -23.19 -3.30
C HIS A 171 8.01 -22.10 -3.02
N ALA A 172 7.55 -20.86 -2.83
CA ALA A 172 8.44 -19.73 -2.68
C ALA A 172 9.35 -19.88 -1.45
N ALA A 173 10.62 -19.48 -1.57
CA ALA A 173 11.54 -19.43 -0.43
C ALA A 173 11.10 -18.37 0.59
N VAL A 174 10.45 -17.31 0.11
CA VAL A 174 9.87 -16.22 0.90
C VAL A 174 8.80 -15.51 0.08
N ALA A 175 7.76 -15.03 0.76
CA ALA A 175 6.80 -14.07 0.23
C ALA A 175 6.84 -12.75 1.01
N ILE A 176 6.59 -11.63 0.34
CA ILE A 176 6.49 -10.32 0.98
C ILE A 176 5.34 -9.53 0.37
N SER A 177 4.51 -8.92 1.21
CA SER A 177 3.44 -8.01 0.78
C SER A 177 3.82 -6.57 1.10
N ILE A 178 3.54 -5.64 0.18
CA ILE A 178 3.93 -4.23 0.26
C ILE A 178 2.67 -3.37 0.31
N HIS A 179 2.56 -2.53 1.34
CA HIS A 179 1.39 -1.71 1.68
C HIS A 179 1.79 -0.30 2.17
N GLY A 180 0.79 0.57 2.35
CA GLY A 180 0.94 1.89 2.95
C GLY A 180 -0.25 2.22 3.85
N ASP A 181 0.02 2.62 5.10
CA ASP A 181 -1.02 2.68 6.14
C ASP A 181 -1.83 4.00 6.10
N GLY A 182 -2.99 4.01 6.75
CA GLY A 182 -3.85 5.17 6.95
C GLY A 182 -4.13 5.43 8.44
N ALA A 183 -3.23 6.16 9.10
CA ALA A 183 -3.33 6.54 10.52
C ALA A 183 -3.53 8.07 10.70
N PRO A 184 -3.80 8.60 11.91
CA PRO A 184 -3.97 10.05 12.11
C PRO A 184 -2.76 10.86 11.61
N ALA A 185 -2.98 12.08 11.12
CA ALA A 185 -1.94 12.83 10.39
C ALA A 185 -0.65 13.15 11.19
N LYS A 186 -0.72 13.14 12.53
CA LYS A 186 0.44 13.30 13.44
C LYS A 186 1.32 12.04 13.55
N ASP A 187 0.77 10.89 13.21
CA ASP A 187 1.37 9.58 13.43
C ASP A 187 2.09 9.12 12.16
N HIS A 188 3.26 8.51 12.31
CA HIS A 188 4.17 8.23 11.19
C HIS A 188 5.10 7.05 11.49
N GLY A 189 5.82 6.60 10.47
CA GLY A 189 6.76 5.49 10.54
C GLY A 189 6.18 4.18 9.99
N PHE A 190 7.08 3.22 9.76
CA PHE A 190 6.78 1.94 9.13
C PHE A 190 6.53 0.84 10.16
N HIS A 191 5.80 -0.21 9.80
CA HIS A 191 5.73 -1.44 10.60
C HIS A 191 5.65 -2.68 9.72
N VAL A 192 6.14 -3.80 10.26
CA VAL A 192 6.19 -5.10 9.60
C VAL A 192 5.23 -6.04 10.32
N LEU A 193 4.17 -6.43 9.62
CA LEU A 193 3.20 -7.39 10.10
C LEU A 193 3.71 -8.81 9.89
N GLU A 194 3.60 -9.61 10.95
CA GLU A 194 3.96 -11.02 10.99
C GLU A 194 2.75 -11.86 11.45
N PRO A 195 2.65 -13.14 11.04
CA PRO A 195 1.54 -14.00 11.45
C PRO A 195 1.57 -14.27 12.95
N LYS A 196 0.42 -14.08 13.60
CA LYS A 196 0.14 -14.60 14.95
C LYS A 196 -0.10 -16.11 14.88
N ARG A 197 0.25 -16.84 15.94
CA ARG A 197 -0.12 -18.25 16.13
C ARG A 197 -1.64 -18.38 16.23
N VAL A 198 -2.29 -18.85 15.16
CA VAL A 198 -3.76 -18.95 15.06
C VAL A 198 -4.27 -20.32 14.59
N GLY A 199 -3.39 -21.22 14.14
CA GLY A 199 -3.77 -22.51 13.57
C GLY A 199 -2.89 -22.91 12.38
N ALA A 200 -3.20 -24.05 11.77
CA ALA A 200 -2.67 -24.37 10.46
C ALA A 200 -3.33 -23.47 9.39
N PRO A 201 -2.65 -23.10 8.29
CA PRO A 201 -1.27 -23.45 7.96
C PRO A 201 -0.19 -22.63 8.68
N SER A 202 -0.46 -21.36 9.03
CA SER A 202 0.58 -20.39 9.41
C SER A 202 1.39 -20.73 10.67
N ASN A 203 0.90 -21.62 11.54
CA ASN A 203 1.63 -22.10 12.72
C ASN A 203 3.04 -22.65 12.44
N ALA A 204 3.30 -23.16 11.23
CA ALA A 204 4.61 -23.67 10.83
C ALA A 204 5.62 -22.56 10.46
N ILE A 205 5.12 -21.40 10.01
CA ILE A 205 5.96 -20.29 9.52
C ILE A 205 6.20 -19.19 10.54
N ILE A 206 5.60 -19.24 11.73
CA ILE A 206 5.72 -18.17 12.76
C ILE A 206 7.17 -17.78 13.03
N ALA A 207 8.04 -18.77 13.32
CA ALA A 207 9.45 -18.51 13.63
C ALA A 207 10.26 -17.95 12.44
N PRO A 208 10.24 -18.54 11.22
CA PRO A 208 10.95 -17.96 10.08
C PRO A 208 10.34 -16.63 9.60
N SER A 209 9.01 -16.43 9.69
CA SER A 209 8.39 -15.13 9.41
C SER A 209 8.83 -14.06 10.41
N HIS A 210 9.02 -14.39 11.69
CA HIS A 210 9.56 -13.46 12.67
C HIS A 210 11.01 -13.07 12.36
N GLN A 211 11.86 -14.03 12.00
CA GLN A 211 13.23 -13.73 11.55
C GLN A 211 13.24 -12.84 10.30
N LEU A 212 12.38 -13.13 9.31
CA LEU A 212 12.15 -12.27 8.15
C LEU A 212 11.71 -10.87 8.56
N ALA A 213 10.77 -10.73 9.51
CA ALA A 213 10.26 -9.45 9.97
C ALA A 213 11.37 -8.57 10.58
N LEU A 214 12.24 -9.15 11.41
CA LEU A 214 13.41 -8.48 11.96
C LEU A 214 14.39 -8.05 10.87
N LYS A 215 14.75 -8.93 9.92
CA LYS A 215 15.65 -8.58 8.82
C LYS A 215 15.10 -7.48 7.93
N ILE A 216 13.80 -7.52 7.62
CA ILE A 216 13.11 -6.48 6.85
C ILE A 216 13.10 -5.16 7.62
N ARG A 217 12.68 -5.15 8.89
CA ARG A 217 12.64 -3.95 9.73
C ARG A 217 14.01 -3.26 9.79
N ASP A 218 15.05 -4.00 10.13
CA ASP A 218 16.38 -3.44 10.36
C ASP A 218 16.97 -2.83 9.08
N ASN A 219 16.85 -3.54 7.95
CA ASN A 219 17.36 -3.07 6.66
C ASN A 219 16.50 -1.96 6.05
N TYR A 220 15.18 -2.02 6.20
CA TYR A 220 14.27 -0.96 5.76
C TYR A 220 14.56 0.35 6.50
N ARG A 221 14.66 0.29 7.84
CA ARG A 221 15.06 1.45 8.67
C ARG A 221 16.43 1.98 8.25
N ALA A 222 17.42 1.10 8.10
CA ALA A 222 18.80 1.50 7.76
C ALA A 222 18.91 2.14 6.37
N ARG A 223 18.11 1.70 5.38
CA ARG A 223 18.18 2.21 4.00
C ARG A 223 17.28 3.42 3.73
N THR A 224 16.17 3.56 4.45
CA THR A 224 15.22 4.66 4.25
C THR A 224 15.41 5.80 5.24
N GLY A 225 15.84 5.51 6.48
CA GLY A 225 15.79 6.44 7.61
C GLY A 225 14.40 6.59 8.25
N ILE A 226 13.37 5.93 7.72
CA ILE A 226 12.01 5.96 8.28
C ILE A 226 12.05 5.23 9.63
N PRO A 227 11.55 5.83 10.73
CA PRO A 227 11.51 5.17 12.03
C PRO A 227 10.40 4.11 12.09
N PRO A 228 10.46 3.18 13.06
CA PRO A 228 9.30 2.39 13.46
C PRO A 228 8.06 3.26 13.71
N ALA A 229 6.89 2.73 13.36
CA ALA A 229 5.60 3.36 13.57
C ALA A 229 5.39 3.79 15.03
N ASN A 230 4.99 5.05 15.25
CA ASN A 230 4.73 5.59 16.58
C ASN A 230 3.28 5.35 17.08
N TYR A 231 2.48 4.61 16.31
CA TYR A 231 1.02 4.44 16.52
C TYR A 231 0.54 2.98 16.57
N ILE A 232 1.34 2.01 16.11
CA ILE A 232 0.94 0.61 16.07
C ILE A 232 2.17 -0.32 16.10
N GLY A 233 1.99 -1.53 16.64
CA GLY A 233 3.06 -2.49 16.82
C GLY A 233 3.98 -2.15 18.01
N THR A 234 5.14 -2.79 18.06
CA THR A 234 6.19 -2.55 19.06
C THR A 234 7.54 -2.71 18.38
N ASP A 235 8.40 -1.70 18.48
CA ASP A 235 9.69 -1.64 17.77
C ASP A 235 9.59 -2.08 16.29
N GLY A 236 8.57 -1.56 15.60
CA GLY A 236 8.32 -1.78 14.17
C GLY A 236 7.79 -3.15 13.79
N ILE A 237 7.48 -4.03 14.75
CA ILE A 237 6.88 -5.36 14.53
C ILE A 237 5.41 -5.36 14.98
N ASN A 238 4.53 -5.97 14.19
CA ASN A 238 3.08 -5.97 14.41
C ASN A 238 2.47 -7.38 14.21
N THR A 239 2.48 -8.20 15.26
CA THR A 239 1.99 -9.59 15.20
C THR A 239 0.45 -9.66 15.10
N ARG A 240 -0.07 -10.14 13.96
CA ARG A 240 -1.51 -10.05 13.59
C ARG A 240 -2.13 -11.40 13.21
N GLY A 241 -3.41 -11.60 13.57
CA GLY A 241 -4.15 -12.87 13.39
C GLY A 241 -5.39 -12.78 12.48
N ASP A 242 -5.60 -11.62 11.88
CA ASP A 242 -6.75 -11.21 11.07
C ASP A 242 -6.37 -10.94 9.60
N MET A 243 -5.13 -11.27 9.23
CA MET A 243 -4.56 -11.04 7.91
C MET A 243 -4.56 -12.33 7.11
N GLY A 244 -5.61 -12.58 6.32
CA GLY A 244 -5.75 -13.77 5.48
C GLY A 244 -4.50 -14.07 4.64
N GLY A 245 -3.90 -13.03 4.03
CA GLY A 245 -2.67 -13.14 3.27
C GLY A 245 -1.45 -13.67 4.06
N LEU A 246 -1.43 -13.54 5.39
CA LEU A 246 -0.41 -14.12 6.30
C LEU A 246 -0.87 -15.47 6.87
N ASN A 247 -2.11 -15.54 7.37
CA ASN A 247 -2.71 -16.71 8.00
C ASN A 247 -2.77 -17.94 7.09
N LEU A 248 -2.97 -17.73 5.79
CA LEU A 248 -3.09 -18.79 4.78
C LEU A 248 -1.75 -19.21 4.15
N SER A 249 -0.62 -18.59 4.52
CA SER A 249 0.66 -18.91 3.90
C SER A 249 1.33 -20.14 4.54
N VAL A 250 1.94 -20.99 3.70
CA VAL A 250 2.82 -22.10 4.11
C VAL A 250 4.31 -21.77 3.93
N VAL A 251 4.63 -20.59 3.39
CA VAL A 251 6.00 -20.09 3.18
C VAL A 251 6.29 -18.91 4.11
N PRO A 252 7.55 -18.64 4.50
CA PRO A 252 7.88 -17.47 5.32
C PRO A 252 7.34 -16.19 4.67
N LYS A 253 6.55 -15.42 5.42
CA LYS A 253 5.82 -14.27 4.89
C LYS A 253 5.60 -13.16 5.92
N VAL A 254 5.78 -11.93 5.47
CA VAL A 254 5.44 -10.68 6.16
C VAL A 254 4.68 -9.73 5.23
N LEU A 255 4.03 -8.74 5.82
CA LEU A 255 3.46 -7.58 5.12
C LEU A 255 4.12 -6.31 5.67
N VAL A 256 4.58 -5.42 4.81
CA VAL A 256 5.26 -4.18 5.21
C VAL A 256 4.37 -2.98 4.92
N GLU A 257 3.96 -2.30 5.98
CA GLU A 257 3.36 -0.98 5.92
C GLU A 257 4.48 0.05 5.86
N CYS A 258 4.75 0.57 4.67
CA CYS A 258 5.96 1.36 4.38
C CYS A 258 6.02 2.74 5.07
N GLY A 259 4.89 3.23 5.58
CA GLY A 259 4.70 4.55 6.20
C GLY A 259 3.22 4.94 6.21
N ASN A 260 2.84 6.00 6.93
CA ASN A 260 1.47 6.51 6.96
C ASN A 260 1.19 7.48 5.81
N MET A 261 0.35 7.10 4.85
CA MET A 261 -0.03 7.93 3.70
C MET A 261 -0.77 9.23 4.09
N ARG A 262 -1.35 9.30 5.30
CA ARG A 262 -2.04 10.49 5.81
C ARG A 262 -1.11 11.47 6.55
N ASN A 263 0.12 11.06 6.87
CA ASN A 263 1.16 11.94 7.41
C ASN A 263 1.92 12.65 6.29
N ALA A 264 2.15 13.96 6.44
CA ALA A 264 2.78 14.77 5.39
C ALA A 264 4.24 14.37 5.07
N GLY A 265 5.00 13.91 6.07
CA GLY A 265 6.40 13.48 5.89
C GLY A 265 6.49 12.13 5.18
N ASP A 266 5.77 11.13 5.67
CA ASP A 266 5.70 9.80 5.05
C ASP A 266 5.11 9.89 3.63
N ALA A 267 4.02 10.63 3.44
CA ALA A 267 3.42 10.86 2.11
C ALA A 267 4.40 11.51 1.12
N ALA A 268 5.23 12.46 1.56
CA ALA A 268 6.25 13.07 0.70
C ALA A 268 7.34 12.07 0.29
N MET A 269 7.76 11.17 1.21
CA MET A 269 8.67 10.07 0.89
C MET A 269 8.02 9.07 -0.07
N MET A 270 6.79 8.63 0.19
CA MET A 270 6.06 7.67 -0.65
C MET A 270 5.78 8.22 -2.06
N THR A 271 5.52 9.53 -2.18
CA THR A 271 5.31 10.20 -3.49
C THR A 271 6.62 10.40 -4.26
N SER A 272 7.77 10.47 -3.58
CA SER A 272 9.08 10.64 -4.20
C SER A 272 9.63 9.35 -4.82
N GLN A 273 9.94 9.40 -6.13
CA GLN A 273 10.52 8.27 -6.87
C GLN A 273 11.83 7.78 -6.24
N THR A 274 12.67 8.70 -5.76
CA THR A 274 13.95 8.39 -5.10
C THR A 274 13.76 7.68 -3.77
N TYR A 275 12.72 8.04 -3.00
CA TYR A 275 12.41 7.33 -1.76
C TYR A 275 11.77 5.97 -2.01
N ARG A 276 10.86 5.83 -2.98
CA ARG A 276 10.37 4.50 -3.40
C ARG A 276 11.49 3.57 -3.87
N GLN A 277 12.54 4.11 -4.49
CA GLN A 277 13.76 3.38 -4.77
C GLN A 277 14.49 2.93 -3.50
N ARG A 278 14.71 3.83 -2.52
CA ARG A 278 15.31 3.46 -1.22
C ARG A 278 14.48 2.43 -0.43
N MET A 279 13.16 2.51 -0.50
CA MET A 279 12.24 1.53 0.10
C MET A 279 12.46 0.15 -0.52
N ALA A 280 12.43 0.06 -1.86
CA ALA A 280 12.72 -1.18 -2.59
C ALA A 280 14.13 -1.74 -2.28
N GLU A 281 15.12 -0.88 -2.11
CA GLU A 281 16.49 -1.28 -1.74
C GLU A 281 16.58 -1.83 -0.31
N GLY A 282 15.88 -1.22 0.65
CA GLY A 282 15.81 -1.71 2.03
C GLY A 282 15.08 -3.05 2.14
N LEU A 283 13.99 -3.22 1.39
CA LEU A 283 13.26 -4.48 1.26
C LEU A 283 14.14 -5.57 0.62
N ALA A 284 14.87 -5.25 -0.46
CA ALA A 284 15.78 -6.19 -1.11
C ALA A 284 16.92 -6.64 -0.18
N ALA A 285 17.51 -5.71 0.58
CA ALA A 285 18.53 -6.01 1.57
C ALA A 285 18.00 -6.90 2.72
N GLY A 286 16.79 -6.63 3.22
CA GLY A 286 16.16 -7.46 4.25
C GLY A 286 15.83 -8.87 3.78
N LEU A 287 15.35 -9.04 2.54
CA LEU A 287 15.16 -10.37 1.93
C LEU A 287 16.49 -11.11 1.74
N ALA A 288 17.52 -10.42 1.25
CA ALA A 288 18.85 -11.02 1.12
C ALA A 288 19.43 -11.45 2.48
N ALA A 289 19.26 -10.64 3.52
CA ALA A 289 19.71 -10.94 4.88
C ALA A 289 18.89 -12.04 5.59
N PHE A 290 17.70 -12.37 5.09
CA PHE A 290 16.90 -13.52 5.53
C PHE A 290 17.26 -14.81 4.78
N LEU A 291 17.66 -14.72 3.51
CA LEU A 291 17.97 -15.86 2.63
C LEU A 291 19.46 -16.28 2.64
N ALA A 292 20.30 -15.60 3.42
CA ALA A 292 21.75 -15.80 3.53
C ALA A 292 22.14 -16.98 4.44
#